data_AF-A0A6J8ELU0-F1
#
_entry.id   AF-A0A6J8ELU0-F1
#
_cell.length_a   1.000
_cell.length_b   1.000
_cell.length_c   1.000
_cell.angle_alpha   90.00
_cell.angle_beta   90.00
_cell.angle_gamma   90.00
#
_symmetry.space_group_name_H-M   'P 1'
#
loop_
_entity.id
_entity.type
_entity.pdbx_description
1 polymer ?
#
loop_
_entity_poly.entity_id
_entity_poly.type
_entity_poly.pdbx_seq_one_letter_code
_entity_poly.pdbx_strand_id
1 'polypeptide(L)'
;MIIADIRFGIFVILPIVTFIYTDNYHECGKFCKCLLKTRGTRIAICNGSYIPKLPVSVEEIELRNSSMKNIGRFAFINLTLHRLHVLVLSGNSIRHIHPEALVNLTSLSVLEVKNETSLSVDDLKQVLTKVSSRSIKTLRFTNNNWEYLLNDMFASFINSKIKKVYLTGNQFSSING
;
A
#
# COMPACT_ATOMS: atom_id res chain seq x y z
N MET A 1 -0.45 -14.72 75.27
CA MET A 1 0.64 -15.58 74.79
C MET A 1 0.05 -16.54 73.77
N ILE A 2 0.23 -16.19 72.50
CA ILE A 2 0.11 -16.96 71.25
C ILE A 2 -1.03 -17.99 71.15
N ILE A 3 -2.11 -17.57 70.48
CA ILE A 3 -3.00 -18.44 69.70
C ILE A 3 -2.42 -18.50 68.29
N ALA A 4 -2.14 -19.69 67.75
CA ALA A 4 -1.98 -19.91 66.32
C ALA A 4 -2.41 -21.35 66.00
N ASP A 5 -3.71 -21.46 65.76
CA ASP A 5 -4.39 -22.65 65.26
C ASP A 5 -4.01 -22.84 63.79
N ILE A 6 -3.40 -23.99 63.46
CA ILE A 6 -2.98 -24.33 62.10
C ILE A 6 -4.25 -24.70 61.32
N ARG A 7 -4.77 -23.75 60.53
CA ARG A 7 -5.78 -24.07 59.50
C ARG A 7 -5.09 -24.18 58.15
N PHE A 8 -5.06 -25.41 57.63
CA PHE A 8 -4.81 -25.73 56.24
C PHE A 8 -5.76 -24.91 55.36
N GLY A 9 -5.24 -23.83 54.77
CA GLY A 9 -5.92 -23.12 53.71
C GLY A 9 -5.92 -23.98 52.45
N ILE A 10 -7.09 -24.49 52.08
CA ILE A 10 -7.32 -25.03 50.74
C ILE A 10 -7.11 -23.88 49.76
N PHE A 11 -5.98 -23.89 49.04
CA PHE A 11 -5.81 -23.06 47.86
C PHE A 11 -6.78 -23.57 46.81
N VAL A 12 -7.96 -22.96 46.74
CA VAL A 12 -8.77 -23.03 45.53
C VAL A 12 -8.01 -22.22 44.49
N ILE A 13 -7.17 -22.90 43.71
CA ILE A 13 -6.71 -22.36 42.44
C ILE A 13 -7.96 -22.30 41.57
N LEU A 14 -8.66 -21.16 41.63
CA LEU A 14 -9.57 -20.77 40.58
C LEU A 14 -8.80 -20.96 39.27
N PRO A 15 -9.31 -21.70 38.28
CA PRO A 15 -8.70 -21.67 36.99
C PRO A 15 -8.73 -20.19 36.60
N ILE A 16 -7.54 -19.58 36.56
CA ILE A 16 -7.35 -18.38 35.76
C ILE A 16 -7.69 -18.90 34.39
N VAL A 17 -8.94 -18.74 34.00
CA VAL A 17 -9.31 -18.70 32.60
C VAL A 17 -8.48 -17.53 32.14
N THR A 18 -7.28 -17.85 31.64
CA THR A 18 -6.60 -16.98 30.73
C THR A 18 -7.64 -16.84 29.65
N PHE A 19 -8.37 -15.72 29.68
CA PHE A 19 -8.92 -15.17 28.48
C PHE A 19 -7.69 -15.11 27.58
N ILE A 20 -7.53 -16.13 26.74
CA ILE A 20 -6.86 -15.97 25.48
C ILE A 20 -7.76 -14.94 24.84
N TYR A 21 -7.44 -13.68 25.09
CA TYR A 21 -7.95 -12.57 24.35
C TYR A 21 -7.38 -12.86 22.97
N THR A 22 -8.10 -13.67 22.20
CA THR A 22 -7.90 -13.72 20.78
C THR A 22 -8.19 -12.28 20.40
N ASP A 23 -7.13 -11.48 20.31
CA ASP A 23 -7.17 -10.12 19.77
C ASP A 23 -7.80 -10.28 18.41
N ASN A 24 -9.12 -10.12 18.42
CA ASN A 24 -9.95 -10.18 17.27
C ASN A 24 -9.50 -8.93 16.53
N TYR A 25 -8.68 -9.16 15.52
CA TYR A 25 -7.83 -8.26 14.75
C TYR A 25 -8.69 -7.23 13.98
N HIS A 26 -9.42 -6.42 14.75
CA HIS A 26 -10.39 -5.40 14.39
C HIS A 26 -9.74 -4.05 14.67
N GLU A 27 -9.60 -3.08 13.79
CA GLU A 27 -10.08 -2.87 12.42
C GLU A 27 -8.90 -2.32 11.61
N CYS A 28 -9.04 -2.29 10.28
CA CYS A 28 -8.09 -1.75 9.29
C CYS A 28 -7.73 -0.25 9.49
N GLY A 29 -8.12 0.37 10.61
CA GLY A 29 -8.12 1.79 10.85
C GLY A 29 -9.27 2.52 10.15
N LYS A 30 -9.53 3.75 10.59
CA LYS A 30 -10.55 4.62 9.97
C LYS A 30 -10.26 4.80 8.49
N PHE A 31 -11.31 4.87 7.68
CA PHE A 31 -11.26 5.06 6.22
C PHE A 31 -10.60 3.92 5.43
N CYS A 32 -10.35 2.77 6.07
CA CYS A 32 -9.88 1.59 5.38
C CYS A 32 -10.74 0.37 5.73
N LYS A 33 -10.89 -0.54 4.77
CA LYS A 33 -11.49 -1.86 4.95
C LYS A 33 -10.48 -2.92 4.55
N CYS A 34 -10.20 -3.84 5.47
CA CYS A 34 -9.29 -4.95 5.23
C CYS A 34 -10.13 -6.18 4.87
N LEU A 35 -9.81 -6.83 3.75
CA LEU A 35 -10.56 -7.93 3.18
C LEU A 35 -9.61 -9.09 2.83
N LEU A 36 -10.15 -10.30 2.80
CA LEU A 36 -9.46 -11.49 2.29
C LEU A 36 -9.91 -11.76 0.86
N LYS A 37 -8.97 -11.76 -0.09
CA LYS A 37 -9.25 -12.18 -1.47
C LYS A 37 -9.37 -13.71 -1.55
N THR A 38 -9.99 -14.19 -2.61
CA THR A 38 -10.19 -15.64 -2.88
C THR A 38 -8.90 -16.45 -2.90
N ARG A 39 -7.76 -15.81 -3.21
CA ARG A 39 -6.42 -16.43 -3.20
C ARG A 39 -5.72 -16.40 -1.83
N GLY A 40 -6.40 -15.97 -0.77
CA GLY A 40 -5.83 -15.85 0.58
C GLY A 40 -5.06 -14.56 0.84
N THR A 41 -4.83 -13.73 -0.18
CA THR A 41 -4.16 -12.43 -0.05
C THR A 41 -5.02 -11.44 0.73
N ARG A 42 -4.45 -10.76 1.73
CA ARG A 42 -5.13 -9.68 2.47
C ARG A 42 -4.92 -8.34 1.76
N ILE A 43 -6.03 -7.67 1.45
CA ILE A 43 -6.06 -6.34 0.84
C ILE A 43 -6.61 -5.32 1.82
N ALA A 44 -6.06 -4.11 1.84
CA ALA A 44 -6.69 -2.94 2.45
C ALA A 44 -7.17 -1.97 1.36
N ILE A 45 -8.46 -1.64 1.38
CA ILE A 45 -9.05 -0.62 0.51
C ILE A 45 -9.30 0.63 1.33
N CYS A 46 -8.67 1.73 0.97
CA CYS A 46 -8.64 2.98 1.73
C CYS A 46 -9.20 4.16 0.93
N ASN A 47 -9.89 5.08 1.60
CA ASN A 47 -10.45 6.30 0.99
C ASN A 47 -10.24 7.58 1.84
N GLY A 48 -9.32 7.54 2.81
CA GLY A 48 -8.99 8.68 3.67
C GLY A 48 -7.88 9.57 3.13
N SER A 49 -7.63 10.71 3.78
CA SER A 49 -6.53 11.63 3.46
C SER A 49 -5.14 11.12 3.85
N TYR A 50 -5.08 9.96 4.52
CA TYR A 50 -3.86 9.25 4.92
C TYR A 50 -4.17 7.76 5.04
N ILE A 51 -3.11 6.93 5.09
CA ILE A 51 -3.23 5.51 5.36
C ILE A 51 -3.01 5.27 6.86
N PRO A 52 -3.98 4.74 7.61
CA PRO A 52 -3.82 4.42 9.03
C PRO A 52 -2.83 3.25 9.22
N LYS A 53 -2.48 2.94 10.46
CA LYS A 53 -1.70 1.73 10.75
C LYS A 53 -2.51 0.50 10.32
N LEU A 54 -2.01 -0.22 9.32
CA LEU A 54 -2.64 -1.43 8.82
C LEU A 54 -2.03 -2.67 9.50
N PRO A 55 -2.82 -3.74 9.68
CA PRO A 55 -2.32 -5.10 9.78
C PRO A 55 -1.04 -5.41 8.99
N VAL A 56 0.01 -5.92 9.64
CA VAL A 56 1.28 -6.33 8.96
C VAL A 56 1.09 -7.42 7.90
N SER A 57 -0.04 -8.13 7.99
CA SER A 57 -0.43 -9.19 7.06
C SER A 57 -1.05 -8.67 5.75
N VAL A 58 -1.31 -7.36 5.62
CA VAL A 58 -1.79 -6.77 4.36
C VAL A 58 -0.67 -6.80 3.32
N GLU A 59 -0.99 -7.38 2.17
CA GLU A 59 -0.08 -7.57 1.04
C GLU A 59 -0.46 -6.70 -0.16
N GLU A 60 -1.69 -6.18 -0.19
CA GLU A 60 -2.16 -5.30 -1.25
C GLU A 60 -2.88 -4.09 -0.67
N ILE A 61 -2.67 -2.92 -1.27
CA ILE A 61 -3.35 -1.70 -0.89
C ILE A 61 -3.96 -1.05 -2.12
N GLU A 62 -5.23 -0.67 -1.99
CA GLU A 62 -5.95 0.15 -2.96
C GLU A 62 -6.36 1.45 -2.30
N LEU A 63 -5.74 2.57 -2.69
CA LEU A 63 -6.16 3.91 -2.30
C LEU A 63 -7.09 4.43 -3.38
N ARG A 64 -8.37 4.64 -3.03
CA ARG A 64 -9.38 5.10 -3.98
C ARG A 64 -10.30 6.16 -3.45
N ASN A 65 -10.71 7.07 -4.33
CA ASN A 65 -11.63 8.16 -4.01
C ASN A 65 -11.21 8.92 -2.74
N SER A 66 -9.90 9.05 -2.52
CA SER A 66 -9.34 9.77 -1.37
C SER A 66 -9.18 11.25 -1.67
N SER A 67 -9.00 12.05 -0.62
CA SER A 67 -8.62 13.45 -0.77
C SER A 67 -7.10 13.65 -0.92
N MET A 68 -6.32 12.58 -1.14
CA MET A 68 -4.86 12.62 -1.28
C MET A 68 -4.46 13.10 -2.67
N LYS A 69 -4.68 14.39 -2.96
CA LYS A 69 -4.29 15.00 -4.24
C LYS A 69 -2.77 15.13 -4.40
N ASN A 70 -2.04 15.14 -3.29
CA ASN A 70 -0.58 15.22 -3.27
C ASN A 70 -0.03 14.10 -2.38
N ILE A 71 0.76 13.21 -2.96
CA ILE A 71 1.41 12.13 -2.23
C ILE A 71 2.81 12.60 -1.82
N GLY A 72 2.97 12.91 -0.53
CA GLY A 72 4.26 13.36 0.02
C GLY A 72 5.29 12.22 0.16
N ARG A 73 6.54 12.59 0.39
CA ARG A 73 7.69 11.68 0.52
C ARG A 73 7.46 10.53 1.53
N PHE A 74 6.75 10.81 2.61
CA PHE A 74 6.52 9.86 3.71
C PHE A 74 5.10 9.29 3.75
N ALA A 75 4.30 9.46 2.70
CA ALA A 75 2.90 9.03 2.66
C ALA A 75 2.71 7.52 2.95
N PHE A 76 3.72 6.70 2.68
CA PHE A 76 3.69 5.25 2.84
C PHE A 76 4.70 4.72 3.87
N ILE A 77 5.23 5.57 4.75
CA ILE A 77 6.29 5.18 5.69
C ILE A 77 5.86 4.08 6.68
N ASN A 78 4.57 4.05 7.02
CA ASN A 78 3.99 3.04 7.89
C ASN A 78 3.82 1.67 7.23
N LEU A 79 4.11 1.54 5.94
CA LEU A 79 3.99 0.30 5.17
C LEU A 79 5.33 -0.39 4.92
N THR A 80 6.41 0.14 5.49
CA THR A 80 7.78 -0.35 5.25
C THR A 80 8.07 -1.72 5.85
N LEU A 81 7.31 -2.12 6.86
CA LEU A 81 7.39 -3.46 7.48
C LEU A 81 6.47 -4.47 6.79
N HIS A 82 5.61 -4.03 5.89
CA HIS A 82 4.68 -4.89 5.17
C HIS A 82 5.38 -5.56 3.99
N ARG A 83 4.99 -6.81 3.71
CA ARG A 83 5.33 -7.47 2.44
C ARG A 83 4.36 -7.01 1.35
N LEU A 84 4.28 -5.70 1.15
CA LEU A 84 3.35 -5.10 0.20
C LEU A 84 3.78 -5.47 -1.23
N HIS A 85 2.94 -6.21 -1.94
CA HIS A 85 3.18 -6.70 -3.29
C HIS A 85 2.50 -5.86 -4.36
N VAL A 86 1.34 -5.28 -4.05
CA VAL A 86 0.54 -4.48 -4.98
C VAL A 86 0.12 -3.16 -4.32
N LEU A 87 0.36 -2.07 -5.03
CA LEU A 87 -0.18 -0.75 -4.70
C LEU A 87 -1.01 -0.26 -5.88
N VAL A 88 -2.28 0.04 -5.61
CA VAL A 88 -3.22 0.62 -6.56
C VAL A 88 -3.58 2.03 -6.09
N LEU A 89 -3.35 3.02 -6.95
CA LEU A 89 -3.83 4.39 -6.80
C LEU A 89 -4.94 4.58 -7.83
N SER A 90 -6.18 4.76 -7.37
CA SER A 90 -7.32 4.90 -8.28
C SER A 90 -8.32 6.01 -7.98
N GLY A 91 -8.53 6.90 -8.95
CA GLY A 91 -9.59 7.90 -8.87
C GLY A 91 -9.47 8.87 -7.69
N ASN A 92 -8.23 9.23 -7.30
CA ASN A 92 -7.96 10.16 -6.20
C ASN A 92 -7.77 11.61 -6.68
N SER A 93 -7.75 11.84 -8.01
CA SER A 93 -7.40 13.12 -8.62
C SER A 93 -6.04 13.61 -8.14
N ILE A 94 -5.07 12.70 -8.07
CA ILE A 94 -3.68 13.00 -7.71
C ILE A 94 -3.12 13.96 -8.76
N ARG A 95 -2.46 15.00 -8.29
CA ARG A 95 -1.73 15.98 -9.10
C ARG A 95 -0.24 15.72 -9.04
N HIS A 96 0.28 15.47 -7.84
CA HIS A 96 1.70 15.25 -7.61
C HIS A 96 1.97 14.02 -6.76
N ILE A 97 3.02 13.30 -7.11
CA ILE A 97 3.60 12.24 -6.30
C ILE A 97 5.06 12.60 -6.10
N HIS A 98 5.47 12.76 -4.84
CA HIS A 98 6.86 13.03 -4.53
C HIS A 98 7.74 11.89 -5.11
N PRO A 99 8.86 12.18 -5.78
CA PRO A 99 9.66 11.16 -6.50
C PRO A 99 10.08 9.99 -5.60
N GLU A 100 10.35 10.28 -4.33
CA GLU A 100 10.75 9.28 -3.33
C GLU A 100 9.60 8.65 -2.52
N ALA A 101 8.33 8.93 -2.81
CA ALA A 101 7.21 8.46 -1.98
C ALA A 101 7.17 6.93 -1.83
N LEU A 102 7.62 6.19 -2.86
CA LEU A 102 7.51 4.73 -2.94
C LEU A 102 8.82 3.98 -2.66
N VAL A 103 9.94 4.67 -2.39
CA VAL A 103 11.28 4.05 -2.38
C VAL A 103 11.46 3.02 -1.26
N ASN A 104 10.70 3.16 -0.17
CA ASN A 104 10.78 2.25 0.97
C ASN A 104 9.85 1.04 0.85
N LEU A 105 9.04 0.94 -0.21
CA LEU A 105 8.17 -0.21 -0.48
C LEU A 105 8.97 -1.31 -1.18
N THR A 106 9.93 -1.90 -0.46
CA THR A 106 10.96 -2.80 -1.02
C THR A 106 10.42 -4.11 -1.57
N SER A 107 9.22 -4.52 -1.19
CA SER A 107 8.54 -5.73 -1.71
C SER A 107 7.57 -5.47 -2.86
N LEU A 108 7.39 -4.21 -3.26
CA LEU A 108 6.39 -3.79 -4.23
C LEU A 108 6.71 -4.35 -5.62
N SER A 109 5.83 -5.23 -6.11
CA SER A 109 6.01 -5.92 -7.38
C SER A 109 5.14 -5.35 -8.50
N VAL A 110 3.99 -4.78 -8.13
CA VAL A 110 3.02 -4.19 -9.05
C VAL A 110 2.64 -2.80 -8.55
N LEU A 111 2.80 -1.81 -9.42
CA LEU A 111 2.24 -0.48 -9.23
C LEU A 111 1.17 -0.25 -10.29
N GLU A 112 -0.03 0.10 -9.85
CA GLU A 112 -1.15 0.47 -10.70
C GLU A 112 -1.60 1.89 -10.40
N VAL A 113 -1.65 2.73 -11.43
CA VAL A 113 -2.19 4.08 -11.39
C VAL A 113 -3.31 4.15 -12.39
N LYS A 114 -4.54 4.34 -11.91
CA LYS A 114 -5.73 4.23 -12.75
C LYS A 114 -6.72 5.36 -12.51
N ASN A 115 -7.28 5.92 -13.56
CA ASN A 115 -8.24 7.02 -13.45
C ASN A 115 -7.67 8.24 -12.70
N GLU A 116 -6.37 8.51 -12.79
CA GLU A 116 -5.71 9.68 -12.22
C GLU A 116 -5.50 10.75 -13.30
N THR A 117 -6.60 11.32 -13.81
CA THR A 117 -6.60 12.25 -14.95
C THR A 117 -5.90 13.59 -14.68
N SER A 118 -5.60 13.90 -13.43
CA SER A 118 -4.87 15.11 -13.01
C SER A 118 -3.37 14.89 -12.83
N LEU A 119 -2.90 13.63 -12.87
CA LEU A 119 -1.49 13.30 -12.68
C LEU A 119 -0.77 13.45 -14.01
N SER A 120 0.27 14.28 -14.06
CA SER A 120 1.03 14.47 -15.30
C SER A 120 1.99 13.30 -15.59
N VAL A 121 2.34 13.13 -16.87
CA VAL A 121 3.35 12.16 -17.30
C VAL A 121 4.72 12.51 -16.70
N ASP A 122 5.03 13.80 -16.55
CA ASP A 122 6.26 14.30 -15.95
C ASP A 122 6.38 13.95 -14.45
N ASP A 123 5.31 14.11 -13.68
CA ASP A 123 5.26 13.69 -12.27
C ASP A 123 5.50 12.18 -12.16
N LEU A 124 4.83 11.39 -13.01
CA LEU A 124 5.02 9.94 -13.01
C LEU A 124 6.46 9.56 -13.38
N LYS A 125 7.06 10.19 -14.40
CA LYS A 125 8.44 9.94 -14.82
C LYS A 125 9.40 10.09 -13.64
N GLN A 126 9.27 11.18 -12.87
CA GLN A 126 10.14 11.40 -11.72
C GLN A 126 10.04 10.28 -10.68
N VAL A 127 8.84 9.79 -10.39
CA VAL A 127 8.66 8.63 -9.49
C VAL A 127 9.32 7.39 -10.09
N LEU A 128 9.10 7.11 -11.37
CA LEU A 128 9.66 5.94 -12.06
C LEU A 128 11.18 5.89 -12.03
N THR A 129 11.86 7.03 -12.17
CA THR A 129 13.32 7.10 -12.05
C THR A 129 13.85 6.65 -10.70
N LYS A 130 13.05 6.79 -9.62
CA LYS A 130 13.44 6.40 -8.26
C LYS A 130 13.09 4.96 -7.91
N VAL A 131 12.04 4.41 -8.53
CA VAL A 131 11.54 3.05 -8.20
C VAL A 131 11.99 1.97 -9.17
N SER A 132 12.50 2.32 -10.35
CA SER A 132 12.85 1.38 -11.42
C SER A 132 13.89 0.33 -11.02
N SER A 133 14.86 0.65 -10.16
CA SER A 133 15.87 -0.30 -9.68
C SER A 133 15.38 -1.30 -8.63
N ARG A 134 14.09 -1.27 -8.25
CA ARG A 134 13.53 -2.03 -7.13
C ARG A 134 12.89 -3.35 -7.58
N SER A 135 12.05 -3.92 -6.72
CA SER A 135 11.33 -5.18 -6.92
C SER A 135 10.16 -5.10 -7.89
N ILE A 136 9.85 -3.90 -8.41
CA ILE A 136 8.72 -3.69 -9.33
C ILE A 136 8.98 -4.45 -10.63
N LYS A 137 7.99 -5.28 -11.01
CA LYS A 137 8.00 -6.09 -12.22
C LYS A 137 6.93 -5.65 -13.21
N THR A 138 5.87 -5.03 -12.74
CA THR A 138 4.72 -4.67 -13.57
C THR A 138 4.22 -3.28 -13.22
N LEU A 139 4.07 -2.47 -14.26
CA LEU A 139 3.46 -1.15 -14.20
C LEU A 139 2.16 -1.16 -14.98
N ARG A 140 1.09 -0.62 -14.39
CA ARG A 140 -0.21 -0.46 -15.05
C ARG A 140 -0.65 0.99 -14.94
N PHE A 141 -0.79 1.63 -16.09
CA PHE A 141 -1.27 3.00 -16.21
C PHE A 141 -2.53 2.99 -17.06
N THR A 142 -3.69 3.04 -16.40
CA THR A 142 -4.97 2.78 -17.05
C THR A 142 -5.88 3.98 -16.97
N ASN A 143 -6.44 4.43 -18.11
CA ASN A 143 -7.43 5.51 -18.13
C ASN A 143 -6.98 6.81 -17.43
N ASN A 144 -5.70 7.20 -17.56
CA ASN A 144 -5.18 8.43 -16.95
C ASN A 144 -5.29 9.64 -17.90
N ASN A 145 -5.95 9.49 -19.05
CA ASN A 145 -6.14 10.54 -20.06
C ASN A 145 -4.83 11.15 -20.59
N TRP A 146 -3.74 10.37 -20.60
CA TRP A 146 -2.48 10.85 -21.17
C TRP A 146 -2.51 10.82 -22.69
N GLU A 147 -2.07 11.91 -23.31
CA GLU A 147 -2.06 12.10 -24.76
C GLU A 147 -0.68 11.83 -25.37
N TYR A 148 0.38 11.93 -24.57
CA TYR A 148 1.76 11.74 -25.01
C TYR A 148 2.58 10.98 -23.96
N LEU A 149 3.69 10.40 -24.40
CA LEU A 149 4.76 9.93 -23.54
C LEU A 149 5.99 10.82 -23.75
N LEU A 150 6.84 10.90 -22.73
CA LEU A 150 8.16 11.52 -22.87
C LEU A 150 9.09 10.54 -23.57
N ASN A 151 9.96 11.03 -24.47
CA ASN A 151 10.88 10.17 -25.25
C ASN A 151 11.75 9.25 -24.37
N ASP A 152 12.09 9.68 -23.16
CA ASP A 152 12.93 8.96 -22.20
C ASP A 152 12.14 8.46 -20.98
N MET A 153 10.80 8.38 -21.07
CA MET A 153 9.90 7.95 -19.99
C MET A 153 10.37 6.66 -19.31
N PHE A 154 10.90 5.73 -20.11
CA PHE A 154 11.32 4.40 -19.66
C PHE A 154 12.83 4.18 -19.65
N ALA A 155 13.64 5.24 -19.83
CA ALA A 155 15.10 5.12 -19.86
C ALA A 155 15.67 4.49 -18.56
N SER A 156 15.04 4.77 -17.42
CA SER A 156 15.44 4.19 -16.12
C SER A 156 15.16 2.69 -15.99
N PHE A 157 14.49 2.05 -16.95
CA PHE A 157 14.17 0.63 -16.89
C PHE A 157 15.31 -0.25 -17.39
N ILE A 158 16.35 0.34 -17.98
CA ILE A 158 17.58 -0.37 -18.34
C ILE A 158 18.16 -0.99 -17.06
N ASN A 159 18.42 -2.30 -17.08
CA ASN A 159 18.85 -3.10 -15.93
C ASN A 159 17.89 -3.12 -14.72
N SER A 160 16.61 -2.81 -14.94
CA SER A 160 15.56 -2.95 -13.93
C SER A 160 14.98 -4.37 -13.86
N LYS A 161 14.11 -4.61 -12.89
CA LYS A 161 13.28 -5.83 -12.80
C LYS A 161 11.94 -5.71 -13.54
N ILE A 162 11.68 -4.58 -14.19
CA ILE A 162 10.42 -4.30 -14.87
C ILE A 162 10.33 -5.17 -16.13
N LYS A 163 9.21 -5.90 -16.25
CA LYS A 163 8.96 -6.84 -17.36
C LYS A 163 7.76 -6.46 -18.21
N LYS A 164 6.81 -5.71 -17.63
CA LYS A 164 5.51 -5.42 -18.25
C LYS A 164 5.08 -4.01 -17.94
N VAL A 165 4.69 -3.28 -18.97
CA VAL A 165 4.09 -1.95 -18.87
C VAL A 165 2.78 -1.99 -19.63
N TYR A 166 1.70 -1.63 -18.96
CA TYR A 166 0.37 -1.53 -19.56
C TYR A 166 -0.04 -0.05 -19.59
N LEU A 167 -0.47 0.42 -20.76
CA LEU A 167 -0.82 1.80 -21.05
C LEU A 167 -2.29 1.97 -21.49
N THR A 168 -3.12 0.99 -21.14
CA THR A 168 -4.48 0.79 -21.67
C THR A 168 -5.41 1.98 -21.38
N GLY A 169 -6.22 2.37 -22.38
CA GLY A 169 -7.30 3.35 -22.22
C GLY A 169 -6.84 4.80 -21.97
N ASN A 170 -5.60 5.13 -22.30
CA ASN A 170 -5.15 6.50 -22.44
C ASN A 170 -5.45 7.01 -23.87
N GLN A 171 -5.13 8.28 -24.15
CA GLN A 171 -5.46 8.98 -25.38
C GLN A 171 -4.23 9.21 -26.27
N PHE A 172 -3.28 8.26 -26.28
CA PHE A 172 -2.03 8.44 -26.99
C PHE A 172 -2.26 8.62 -28.49
N SER A 173 -1.96 9.81 -29.00
CA SER A 173 -1.97 10.09 -30.44
C SER A 173 -0.68 9.63 -31.12
N SER A 174 0.42 9.56 -30.36
CA SER A 174 1.68 8.96 -30.80
C SER A 174 2.38 8.27 -29.64
N ILE A 175 3.14 7.23 -29.95
CA ILE A 175 4.11 6.61 -29.04
C ILE A 175 5.48 7.08 -29.55
N ASN A 176 5.83 8.33 -29.27
CA ASN A 176 7.20 8.79 -29.51
C ASN A 176 8.06 8.32 -28.34
N GLY A 177 8.85 7.28 -28.61
CA GLY A 177 9.83 6.66 -27.74
C GLY A 177 10.75 5.79 -28.56
#